data_AF-A0A9D6UIY0-F1
#
_entry.id   AF-A0A9D6UIY0-F1
#
_cell.length_a   1.000
_cell.length_b   1.000
_cell.length_c   1.000
_cell.angle_alpha   90.00
_cell.angle_beta   90.00
_cell.angle_gamma   90.00
#
_symmetry.space_group_name_H-M   'P 1'
#
loop_
_entity.id
_entity.type
_entity.pdbx_description
1 polymer ?
#
loop_
_entity_poly.entity_id
_entity_poly.type
_entity_poly.pdbx_seq_one_letter_code
_entity_poly.pdbx_strand_id
1 'polypeptide(L)'
;MSEEAAPKAVWRLDVASEAETIELAQELSTLVRIGDAVMLSGDLGAGKTTFARAMIRTLVEDPRLEAPSPTFTLMQVYEGAGNRVVHADFYRLENTRELEGLGWEEATDDAIVLVEWAERAREALSPDRLEVRLSFVDGDNREARRLTISGYGGFVARLASFKALRELLRKAGWAGAERRFLQGDASTRAYERLEKQNGQRAILMISPARPDGPPIRFGKSYSAIARLAENVVPFVAMSQGLRGLGLSAPEVYAKDIDAGLLIIEDLGGEGVVDGSGPIVERYLEAAGALAYLHAQRLPVKIAVEGGGEYQIPPYDLDALLIEVELLVDWYLTRQKASVSSGAKAIFLNLWRQALVDVAGAAPTWT
;
A
#
# COMPACT_ATOMS: atom_id res chain seq x y z
N MET A 1 -19.78 31.59 8.33
CA MET A 1 -18.69 31.10 7.47
C MET A 1 -18.65 29.60 7.68
N SER A 2 -19.07 28.81 6.70
CA SER A 2 -19.01 27.35 6.78
C SER A 2 -17.54 26.94 6.86
N GLU A 3 -17.12 26.32 7.96
CA GLU A 3 -15.87 25.55 8.00
C GLU A 3 -15.88 24.59 6.82
N GLU A 4 -14.98 24.82 5.87
CA GLU A 4 -14.71 23.87 4.80
C GLU A 4 -14.18 22.60 5.48
N ALA A 5 -15.03 21.58 5.58
CA ALA A 5 -14.70 20.36 6.31
C ALA A 5 -13.42 19.76 5.71
N ALA A 6 -12.40 19.56 6.55
CA ALA A 6 -11.13 18.96 6.14
C ALA A 6 -11.37 17.68 5.31
N PRO A 7 -10.59 17.45 4.24
CA PRO A 7 -10.78 16.30 3.37
C PRO A 7 -10.71 15.01 4.21
N LYS A 8 -11.72 14.15 4.04
CA LYS A 8 -11.83 12.88 4.76
C LYS A 8 -12.24 11.74 3.83
N ALA A 9 -11.65 10.58 4.03
CA ALA A 9 -12.16 9.34 3.44
C ALA A 9 -13.28 8.81 4.33
N VAL A 10 -14.41 8.38 3.75
CA VAL A 10 -15.52 7.79 4.51
C VAL A 10 -15.87 6.42 3.94
N TRP A 11 -15.91 5.42 4.82
CA TRP A 11 -16.37 4.08 4.52
C TRP A 11 -17.51 3.69 5.45
N ARG A 12 -18.60 3.20 4.88
CA ARG A 12 -19.76 2.69 5.61
C ARG A 12 -19.97 1.22 5.27
N LEU A 13 -20.20 0.42 6.29
CA LEU A 13 -20.56 -0.98 6.17
C LEU A 13 -21.43 -1.41 7.35
N ASP A 14 -22.23 -2.44 7.11
CA ASP A 14 -23.00 -3.11 8.14
C ASP A 14 -22.32 -4.45 8.43
N VAL A 15 -22.20 -4.78 9.71
CA VAL A 15 -21.73 -6.09 10.22
C VAL A 15 -22.88 -6.78 10.92
N ALA A 16 -22.98 -8.09 10.78
CA ALA A 16 -24.14 -8.86 11.24
C ALA A 16 -24.01 -9.38 12.69
N SER A 17 -22.82 -9.35 13.28
CA SER A 17 -22.57 -9.93 14.60
C SER A 17 -21.46 -9.21 15.37
N GLU A 18 -21.36 -9.52 16.68
CA GLU A 18 -20.22 -9.09 17.49
C GLU A 18 -18.89 -9.65 16.97
N ALA A 19 -18.88 -10.89 16.47
CA ALA A 19 -17.69 -11.52 15.90
C ALA A 19 -17.15 -10.73 14.68
N GLU A 20 -18.03 -10.32 13.76
CA GLU A 20 -17.63 -9.49 12.62
C GLU A 20 -17.15 -8.10 13.03
N THR A 21 -17.65 -7.56 14.15
CA THR A 21 -17.14 -6.30 14.73
C THR A 21 -15.71 -6.47 15.24
N ILE A 22 -15.43 -7.60 15.90
CA ILE A 22 -14.09 -7.96 16.39
C ILE A 22 -13.13 -8.14 15.21
N GLU A 23 -13.52 -8.92 14.20
CA GLU A 23 -12.71 -9.13 12.99
C GLU A 23 -12.39 -7.81 12.28
N LEU A 24 -13.40 -6.94 12.10
CA LEU A 24 -13.18 -5.61 11.52
C LEU A 24 -12.22 -4.74 12.35
N ALA A 25 -12.30 -4.81 13.69
CA ALA A 25 -11.37 -4.09 14.56
C ALA A 25 -9.92 -4.60 14.42
N GLN A 26 -9.75 -5.92 14.30
CA GLN A 26 -8.45 -6.56 14.05
C GLN A 26 -7.90 -6.17 12.67
N GLU A 27 -8.74 -6.18 11.62
CA GLU A 27 -8.28 -5.76 10.30
C GLU A 27 -7.92 -4.27 10.25
N LEU A 28 -8.70 -3.40 10.90
CA LEU A 28 -8.41 -1.96 10.95
C LEU A 28 -7.15 -1.64 11.75
N SER A 29 -6.74 -2.49 12.68
CA SER A 29 -5.51 -2.26 13.46
C SER A 29 -4.26 -2.25 12.56
N THR A 30 -4.30 -2.91 11.39
CA THR A 30 -3.18 -2.90 10.43
C THR A 30 -2.97 -1.51 9.78
N LEU A 31 -3.91 -0.59 9.94
CA LEU A 31 -3.80 0.79 9.44
C LEU A 31 -3.15 1.74 10.44
N VAL A 32 -3.12 1.35 11.72
CA VAL A 32 -2.74 2.21 12.83
C VAL A 32 -1.24 2.08 13.09
N ARG A 33 -0.60 3.22 13.38
CA ARG A 33 0.84 3.38 13.64
C ARG A 33 1.01 4.21 14.92
N ILE A 34 2.19 4.14 15.52
CA ILE A 34 2.57 5.01 16.64
C ILE A 34 2.33 6.49 16.25
N GLY A 35 1.73 7.25 17.17
CA GLY A 35 1.33 8.65 16.97
C GLY A 35 -0.07 8.87 16.36
N ASP A 36 -0.73 7.80 15.90
CA ASP A 36 -2.11 7.88 15.41
C ASP A 36 -3.13 7.90 16.55
N ALA A 37 -4.30 8.50 16.26
CA ALA A 37 -5.47 8.42 17.14
C ALA A 37 -6.64 7.65 16.49
N VAL A 38 -7.29 6.77 17.26
CA VAL A 38 -8.53 6.07 16.90
C VAL A 38 -9.64 6.54 17.83
N MET A 39 -10.65 7.19 17.29
CA MET A 39 -11.79 7.72 18.04
C MET A 39 -13.00 6.81 17.86
N LEU A 40 -13.56 6.33 18.97
CA LEU A 40 -14.76 5.50 18.98
C LEU A 40 -15.96 6.31 19.48
N SER A 41 -17.01 6.36 18.66
CA SER A 41 -18.27 7.03 19.00
C SER A 41 -19.46 6.13 18.71
N GLY A 42 -20.59 6.40 19.36
CA GLY A 42 -21.80 5.60 19.21
C GLY A 42 -22.59 5.50 20.51
N ASP A 43 -23.82 5.01 20.41
CA ASP A 43 -24.73 4.90 21.54
C ASP A 43 -24.20 3.96 22.65
N LEU A 44 -24.78 4.07 23.84
CA LEU A 44 -24.50 3.13 24.92
C LEU A 44 -24.89 1.71 24.48
N GLY A 45 -23.98 0.74 24.64
CA GLY A 45 -24.19 -0.63 24.17
C GLY A 45 -23.94 -0.85 22.67
N ALA A 46 -23.50 0.17 21.92
CA ALA A 46 -23.19 0.01 20.49
C ALA A 46 -21.96 -0.90 20.21
N GLY A 47 -21.18 -1.27 21.24
CA GLY A 47 -20.03 -2.18 21.11
C GLY A 47 -18.67 -1.48 21.02
N LYS A 48 -18.58 -0.20 21.40
CA LYS A 48 -17.32 0.58 21.40
C LYS A 48 -16.19 -0.13 22.16
N THR A 49 -16.43 -0.53 23.40
CA THR A 49 -15.44 -1.25 24.21
C THR A 49 -15.06 -2.61 23.63
N THR A 50 -15.99 -3.32 22.99
CA THR A 50 -15.68 -4.58 22.29
C THR A 50 -14.72 -4.33 21.13
N PHE A 51 -14.98 -3.30 20.32
CA PHE A 51 -14.09 -2.87 19.24
C PHE A 51 -12.72 -2.43 19.77
N ALA A 52 -12.69 -1.57 20.80
CA ALA A 52 -11.48 -1.10 21.46
C ALA A 52 -10.58 -2.27 21.91
N ARG A 53 -11.16 -3.19 22.68
CA ARG A 53 -10.47 -4.36 23.22
C ARG A 53 -9.90 -5.26 22.11
N ALA A 54 -10.66 -5.51 21.05
CA ALA A 54 -10.19 -6.30 19.92
C ALA A 54 -8.99 -5.64 19.22
N MET A 55 -9.05 -4.33 19.00
CA MET A 55 -7.95 -3.56 18.42
C MET A 55 -6.72 -3.55 19.34
N ILE A 56 -6.88 -3.26 20.64
CA ILE A 56 -5.79 -3.23 21.62
C ILE A 56 -5.06 -4.58 21.65
N ARG A 57 -5.79 -5.69 21.77
CA ARG A 57 -5.22 -7.06 21.75
C ARG A 57 -4.38 -7.33 20.51
N THR A 58 -4.81 -6.82 19.37
CA THR A 58 -4.10 -7.00 18.09
C THR A 58 -2.84 -6.14 18.04
N LEU A 59 -2.93 -4.88 18.46
CA LEU A 59 -1.81 -3.94 18.44
C LEU A 59 -0.69 -4.33 19.42
N VAL A 60 -1.05 -4.84 20.59
CA VAL A 60 -0.07 -5.29 21.61
C VAL A 60 0.31 -6.77 21.47
N GLU A 61 -0.26 -7.46 20.48
CA GLU A 61 -0.02 -8.88 20.18
C GLU A 61 -0.31 -9.84 21.35
N ASP A 62 -1.31 -9.52 22.19
CA ASP A 62 -1.79 -10.39 23.28
C ASP A 62 -3.30 -10.67 23.16
N PRO A 63 -3.69 -11.83 22.59
CA PRO A 63 -5.09 -12.22 22.46
C PRO A 63 -5.84 -12.39 23.78
N ARG A 64 -5.13 -12.62 24.90
CA ARG A 64 -5.72 -12.90 26.22
C ARG A 64 -5.78 -11.66 27.11
N LEU A 65 -5.17 -10.55 26.71
CA LEU A 65 -5.15 -9.30 27.47
C LEU A 65 -6.56 -8.88 27.86
N GLU A 66 -6.74 -8.53 29.13
CA GLU A 66 -7.94 -7.85 29.59
C GLU A 66 -7.80 -6.36 29.33
N ALA A 67 -8.70 -5.81 28.51
CA ALA A 67 -8.80 -4.38 28.26
C ALA A 67 -10.23 -3.91 28.56
N PRO A 68 -10.59 -3.70 29.84
CA PRO A 68 -11.90 -3.19 30.23
C PRO A 68 -12.05 -1.72 29.82
N SER A 69 -13.29 -1.22 29.78
CA SER A 69 -13.53 0.20 29.52
C SER A 69 -12.96 1.06 30.67
N PRO A 70 -12.12 2.07 30.37
CA PRO A 70 -11.53 2.93 31.39
C PRO A 70 -12.50 4.02 31.87
N THR A 71 -13.83 3.85 31.81
CA THR A 71 -14.80 4.90 32.21
C THR A 71 -14.56 5.47 33.62
N PHE A 72 -14.05 4.66 34.56
CA PHE A 72 -13.74 5.11 35.92
C PHE A 72 -12.29 5.54 36.12
N THR A 73 -11.34 4.92 35.43
CA THR A 73 -9.92 5.27 35.50
C THR A 73 -9.54 6.41 34.54
N LEU A 74 -10.47 6.78 33.64
CA LEU A 74 -10.36 7.71 32.50
C LEU A 74 -9.33 7.31 31.44
N MET A 75 -8.23 6.70 31.84
CA MET A 75 -7.14 6.28 30.97
C MET A 75 -6.50 4.99 31.50
N GLN A 76 -6.06 4.13 30.58
CA GLN A 76 -5.23 2.95 30.85
C GLN A 76 -4.17 2.83 29.75
N VAL A 77 -2.99 2.32 30.12
CA VAL A 77 -1.88 2.10 29.21
C VAL A 77 -1.63 0.60 29.10
N TYR A 78 -1.49 0.11 27.88
CA TYR A 78 -1.19 -1.28 27.56
C TYR A 78 0.13 -1.34 26.79
N GLU A 79 1.08 -2.10 27.32
CA GLU A 79 2.41 -2.29 26.73
C GLU A 79 2.49 -3.66 26.05
N GLY A 80 2.82 -3.67 24.75
CA GLY A 80 3.08 -4.87 23.98
C GLY A 80 4.56 -4.98 23.57
N ALA A 81 4.91 -6.06 22.86
CA ALA A 81 6.29 -6.27 22.40
C ALA A 81 6.75 -5.24 21.36
N GLY A 82 5.81 -4.64 20.60
CA GLY A 82 6.11 -3.68 19.54
C GLY A 82 5.35 -2.35 19.59
N ASN A 83 4.24 -2.27 20.33
CA ASN A 83 3.41 -1.06 20.41
C ASN A 83 2.97 -0.77 21.85
N ARG A 84 2.88 0.51 22.18
CA ARG A 84 2.22 1.05 23.37
C ARG A 84 0.85 1.59 22.97
N VAL A 85 -0.20 1.22 23.70
CA VAL A 85 -1.57 1.69 23.42
C VAL A 85 -2.14 2.39 24.65
N VAL A 86 -2.55 3.66 24.48
CA VAL A 86 -3.31 4.41 25.47
C VAL A 86 -4.78 4.29 25.14
N HIS A 87 -5.56 3.65 26.03
CA HIS A 87 -7.01 3.63 25.93
C HIS A 87 -7.59 4.62 26.92
N ALA A 88 -8.36 5.59 26.43
CA ALA A 88 -9.07 6.54 27.25
C ALA A 88 -10.58 6.53 26.97
N ASP A 89 -11.34 6.95 27.96
CA ASP A 89 -12.79 7.16 27.86
C ASP A 89 -13.11 8.54 28.44
N PHE A 90 -13.44 9.48 27.57
CA PHE A 90 -13.71 10.86 27.94
C PHE A 90 -15.17 11.09 28.37
N TYR A 91 -16.01 10.05 28.49
CA TYR A 91 -17.41 10.18 28.89
C TYR A 91 -17.62 10.95 30.21
N ARG A 92 -16.63 10.94 31.11
CA ARG A 92 -16.65 11.67 32.38
C ARG A 92 -15.71 12.88 32.46
N LEU A 93 -15.01 13.20 31.38
CA LEU A 93 -14.17 14.39 31.32
C LEU A 93 -15.07 15.62 31.28
N GLU A 94 -14.90 16.56 32.22
CA GLU A 94 -15.68 17.80 32.24
C GLU A 94 -15.04 18.88 31.37
N ASN A 95 -13.70 18.94 31.34
CA ASN A 95 -12.95 19.85 30.49
C ASN A 95 -11.56 19.32 30.10
N THR A 96 -10.97 19.90 29.05
CA THR A 96 -9.67 19.48 28.49
C THR A 96 -8.48 19.68 29.43
N ARG A 97 -8.55 20.58 30.44
CA ARG A 97 -7.43 20.82 31.37
C ARG A 97 -7.20 19.65 32.32
N GLU A 98 -8.21 18.82 32.55
CA GLU A 98 -8.07 17.60 33.35
C GLU A 98 -7.09 16.60 32.73
N LEU A 99 -6.88 16.66 31.41
CA LEU A 99 -5.92 15.79 30.72
C LEU A 99 -4.48 16.03 31.22
N GLU A 100 -4.11 17.26 31.57
CA GLU A 100 -2.80 17.57 32.14
C GLU A 100 -2.59 16.82 33.47
N GLY A 101 -3.61 16.83 34.34
CA GLY A 101 -3.57 16.14 35.63
C GLY A 101 -3.58 14.61 35.51
N LEU A 102 -4.04 14.06 34.39
CA LEU A 102 -4.01 12.64 34.08
C LEU A 102 -2.67 12.17 33.51
N GLY A 103 -1.73 13.07 33.25
CA GLY A 103 -0.46 12.75 32.59
C GLY A 103 -0.64 12.37 31.11
N TRP A 104 -1.65 12.96 30.44
CA TRP A 104 -2.01 12.64 29.05
C TRP A 104 -0.83 12.80 28.08
N GLU A 105 -0.09 13.90 28.17
CA GLU A 105 1.02 14.19 27.27
C GLU A 105 2.10 13.11 27.33
N GLU A 106 2.57 12.76 28.53
CA GLU A 106 3.56 11.69 28.76
C GLU A 106 3.02 10.29 28.40
N ALA A 107 1.73 10.05 28.64
CA ALA A 107 1.12 8.77 28.30
C ALA A 107 1.02 8.56 26.79
N THR A 108 0.70 9.61 26.05
CA THR A 108 0.49 9.55 24.59
C THR A 108 1.76 9.69 23.77
N ASP A 109 2.88 10.08 24.40
CA ASP A 109 4.19 10.12 23.76
C ASP A 109 4.59 8.71 23.27
N ASP A 110 4.98 8.62 22.00
CA ASP A 110 5.29 7.40 21.27
C ASP A 110 4.24 6.26 21.42
N ALA A 111 2.96 6.61 21.59
CA ALA A 111 1.87 5.64 21.73
C ALA A 111 0.85 5.70 20.59
N ILE A 112 0.08 4.63 20.45
CA ILE A 112 -1.17 4.61 19.71
C ILE A 112 -2.28 5.03 20.68
N VAL A 113 -3.10 6.00 20.29
CA VAL A 113 -4.13 6.57 21.15
C VAL A 113 -5.51 6.06 20.71
N LEU A 114 -6.25 5.43 21.61
CA LEU A 114 -7.61 4.96 21.37
C LEU A 114 -8.58 5.60 22.38
N VAL A 115 -9.55 6.35 21.89
CA VAL A 115 -10.40 7.20 22.75
C VAL A 115 -11.88 6.95 22.49
N GLU A 116 -12.61 6.57 23.53
CA GLU A 116 -14.08 6.58 23.53
C GLU A 116 -14.60 7.99 23.88
N TRP A 117 -15.71 8.42 23.26
CA TRP A 117 -16.35 9.73 23.50
C TRP A 117 -15.43 10.93 23.26
N ALA A 118 -14.58 10.78 22.24
CA ALA A 118 -13.48 11.67 21.93
C ALA A 118 -13.91 13.10 21.50
N GLU A 119 -15.19 13.31 21.17
CA GLU A 119 -15.75 14.63 20.90
C GLU A 119 -15.61 15.64 22.06
N ARG A 120 -15.43 15.17 23.30
CA ARG A 120 -15.24 16.04 24.47
C ARG A 120 -13.86 16.70 24.56
N ALA A 121 -12.87 16.15 23.87
CA ALA A 121 -11.51 16.67 23.86
C ALA A 121 -10.82 16.46 22.50
N ARG A 122 -11.56 16.66 21.41
CA ARG A 122 -11.06 16.45 20.04
C ARG A 122 -9.82 17.30 19.71
N GLU A 123 -9.73 18.49 20.29
CA GLU A 123 -8.60 19.42 20.10
C GLU A 123 -7.27 18.90 20.66
N ALA A 124 -7.32 17.94 21.60
CA ALA A 124 -6.14 17.32 22.20
C ALA A 124 -5.63 16.08 21.43
N LEU A 125 -6.28 15.73 20.31
CA LEU A 125 -5.99 14.51 19.55
C LEU A 125 -5.25 14.79 18.24
N SER A 126 -4.51 13.79 17.78
CA SER A 126 -3.75 13.87 16.53
C SER A 126 -4.63 14.28 15.34
N PRO A 127 -4.13 15.16 14.44
CA PRO A 127 -4.81 15.45 13.18
C PRO A 127 -4.88 14.21 12.28
N ASP A 128 -3.93 13.29 12.42
CA ASP A 128 -3.92 11.98 11.78
C ASP A 128 -4.73 11.00 12.63
N ARG A 129 -6.01 10.85 12.28
CA ARG A 129 -6.93 10.04 13.08
C ARG A 129 -7.95 9.26 12.27
N LEU A 130 -8.40 8.16 12.86
CA LEU A 130 -9.47 7.31 12.38
C LEU A 130 -10.68 7.45 13.32
N GLU A 131 -11.80 7.98 12.82
CA GLU A 131 -13.05 8.07 13.57
C GLU A 131 -13.96 6.89 13.19
N VAL A 132 -14.28 6.02 14.16
CA VAL A 132 -15.19 4.89 13.99
C VAL A 132 -16.47 5.17 14.78
N ARG A 133 -17.57 5.36 14.06
CA ARG A 133 -18.90 5.50 14.64
C ARG A 133 -19.67 4.20 14.50
N LEU A 134 -20.13 3.64 15.61
CA LEU A 134 -20.99 2.46 15.68
C LEU A 134 -22.43 2.90 15.95
N SER A 135 -23.38 2.44 15.15
CA SER A 135 -24.81 2.61 15.40
C SER A 135 -25.56 1.30 15.22
N PHE A 136 -26.71 1.17 15.86
CA PHE A 136 -27.62 0.06 15.59
C PHE A 136 -28.13 0.12 14.14
N VAL A 137 -28.46 -1.04 13.59
CA VAL A 137 -29.17 -1.17 12.30
C VAL A 137 -30.63 -1.45 12.62
N ASP A 138 -31.53 -0.81 11.90
CA ASP A 138 -32.96 -1.10 12.01
C ASP A 138 -33.24 -2.52 11.49
N GLY A 139 -33.94 -3.33 12.28
CA GLY A 139 -34.30 -4.71 11.92
C GLY A 139 -34.36 -5.65 13.12
N ASP A 140 -34.59 -6.93 12.85
CA ASP A 140 -34.76 -7.95 13.90
C ASP A 140 -33.43 -8.39 14.52
N ASN A 141 -32.31 -8.23 13.80
CA ASN A 141 -31.00 -8.59 14.30
C ASN A 141 -30.42 -7.50 15.23
N ARG A 142 -30.61 -7.70 16.54
CA ARG A 142 -30.09 -6.80 17.59
C ARG A 142 -28.55 -6.79 17.71
N GLU A 143 -27.85 -7.76 17.13
CA GLU A 143 -26.37 -7.78 17.10
C GLU A 143 -25.79 -7.00 15.93
N ALA A 144 -26.60 -6.70 14.90
CA ALA A 144 -26.14 -5.97 13.74
C ALA A 144 -25.70 -4.54 14.12
N ARG A 145 -24.58 -4.09 13.54
CA ARG A 145 -24.05 -2.74 13.72
C ARG A 145 -23.73 -2.13 12.37
N ARG A 146 -24.03 -0.85 12.22
CA ARG A 146 -23.51 -0.02 11.13
C ARG A 146 -22.28 0.70 11.63
N LEU A 147 -21.17 0.54 10.92
CA LEU A 147 -19.95 1.29 11.16
C LEU A 147 -19.80 2.36 10.09
N THR A 148 -19.60 3.61 10.53
CA THR A 148 -19.10 4.70 9.69
C THR A 148 -17.68 5.01 10.12
N ILE A 149 -16.72 4.67 9.26
CA ILE A 149 -15.30 4.87 9.48
C ILE A 149 -14.87 6.08 8.65
N SER A 150 -14.28 7.08 9.30
CA SER A 150 -13.79 8.31 8.66
C SER A 150 -12.31 8.50 8.93
N GLY A 151 -11.50 8.58 7.88
CA GLY A 151 -10.06 8.83 7.98
C GLY A 151 -9.74 10.30 7.76
N TYR A 152 -8.88 10.86 8.61
CA TYR A 152 -8.38 12.24 8.54
C TYR A 152 -6.84 12.24 8.41
N GLY A 153 -6.29 13.28 7.79
CA GLY A 153 -4.86 13.38 7.55
C GLY A 153 -4.30 12.17 6.80
N GLY A 154 -3.24 11.55 7.31
CA GLY A 154 -2.64 10.35 6.75
C GLY A 154 -3.58 9.14 6.68
N PHE A 155 -4.70 9.11 7.42
CA PHE A 155 -5.71 8.05 7.29
C PHE A 155 -6.56 8.17 6.03
N VAL A 156 -6.60 9.31 5.34
CA VAL A 156 -7.38 9.47 4.10
C VAL A 156 -6.93 8.44 3.06
N ALA A 157 -5.62 8.39 2.78
CA ALA A 157 -5.05 7.44 1.84
C ALA A 157 -5.10 6.01 2.39
N ARG A 158 -4.75 5.80 3.68
CA ARG A 158 -4.72 4.46 4.29
C ARG A 158 -6.10 3.78 4.27
N LEU A 159 -7.15 4.51 4.64
CA LEU A 159 -8.52 3.97 4.66
C LEU A 159 -9.05 3.71 3.25
N ALA A 160 -8.76 4.58 2.29
CA ALA A 160 -9.14 4.38 0.89
C ALA A 160 -8.48 3.11 0.31
N SER A 161 -7.17 2.96 0.50
CA SER A 161 -6.42 1.77 0.06
C SER A 161 -6.91 0.49 0.74
N PHE A 162 -7.16 0.54 2.05
CA PHE A 162 -7.70 -0.59 2.80
C PHE A 162 -9.07 -1.04 2.28
N LYS A 163 -9.98 -0.08 2.08
CA LYS A 163 -11.31 -0.36 1.54
C LYS A 163 -11.21 -1.00 0.16
N ALA A 164 -10.42 -0.42 -0.74
CA ALA A 164 -10.22 -0.95 -2.10
C ALA A 164 -9.66 -2.37 -2.07
N LEU A 165 -8.66 -2.62 -1.22
CA LEU A 165 -8.08 -3.95 -1.04
C LEU A 165 -9.10 -4.98 -0.53
N ARG A 166 -9.82 -4.65 0.55
CA ARG A 166 -10.85 -5.54 1.10
C ARG A 166 -11.93 -5.85 0.07
N GLU A 167 -12.35 -4.85 -0.70
CA GLU A 167 -13.37 -5.01 -1.73
C GLU A 167 -12.88 -5.86 -2.91
N LEU A 168 -11.62 -5.66 -3.35
CA LEU A 168 -10.99 -6.47 -4.39
C LEU A 168 -10.88 -7.94 -3.96
N LEU A 169 -10.33 -8.19 -2.77
CA LEU A 169 -10.21 -9.55 -2.22
C LEU A 169 -11.57 -10.23 -2.11
N ARG A 170 -12.60 -9.53 -1.62
CA ARG A 170 -13.96 -10.07 -1.53
C ARG A 170 -14.55 -10.39 -2.90
N LYS A 171 -14.49 -9.46 -3.86
CA LYS A 171 -15.02 -9.65 -5.21
C LYS A 171 -14.32 -10.79 -5.95
N ALA A 172 -13.02 -10.96 -5.74
CA ALA A 172 -12.22 -12.00 -6.36
C ALA A 172 -12.25 -13.35 -5.61
N GLY A 173 -12.99 -13.45 -4.49
CA GLY A 173 -13.10 -14.69 -3.71
C GLY A 173 -11.85 -15.05 -2.89
N TRP A 174 -11.08 -14.04 -2.46
CA TRP A 174 -9.85 -14.14 -1.67
C TRP A 174 -9.96 -13.51 -0.27
N ALA A 175 -11.15 -13.09 0.19
CA ALA A 175 -11.32 -12.40 1.48
C ALA A 175 -10.80 -13.18 2.70
N GLY A 176 -10.92 -14.52 2.68
CA GLY A 176 -10.44 -15.39 3.77
C GLY A 176 -9.07 -16.05 3.50
N ALA A 177 -8.31 -15.55 2.52
CA ALA A 177 -7.00 -16.09 2.23
C ALA A 177 -5.97 -15.60 3.25
N GLU A 178 -5.04 -16.48 3.65
CA GLU A 178 -3.87 -16.07 4.39
C GLU A 178 -3.00 -15.18 3.50
N ARG A 179 -2.47 -14.09 4.07
CA ARG A 179 -1.63 -13.11 3.38
C ARG A 179 -0.23 -13.15 3.96
N ARG A 180 0.77 -13.44 3.14
CA ARG A 180 2.18 -13.42 3.54
C ARG A 180 2.96 -12.45 2.68
N PHE A 181 3.62 -11.48 3.31
CA PHE A 181 4.48 -10.55 2.60
C PHE A 181 5.61 -11.30 1.88
N LEU A 182 5.84 -10.94 0.62
CA LEU A 182 6.98 -11.39 -0.15
C LEU A 182 8.00 -10.26 -0.22
N GLN A 183 9.26 -10.56 0.12
CA GLN A 183 10.33 -9.59 0.02
C GLN A 183 10.39 -9.05 -1.41
N GLY A 184 10.24 -7.74 -1.54
CA GLY A 184 10.11 -7.07 -2.83
C GLY A 184 11.37 -7.16 -3.69
N ASP A 185 11.20 -6.83 -4.97
CA ASP A 185 12.28 -6.58 -5.91
C ASP A 185 12.91 -5.18 -5.67
N ALA A 186 13.79 -4.74 -6.57
CA ALA A 186 14.32 -3.38 -6.55
C ALA A 186 13.27 -2.32 -6.96
N SER A 187 12.01 -2.71 -7.13
CA SER A 187 10.91 -1.78 -7.39
C SER A 187 10.32 -1.29 -6.08
N THR A 188 9.34 -0.42 -6.22
CA THR A 188 8.65 0.18 -5.09
C THR A 188 7.27 -0.45 -4.84
N ARG A 189 7.00 -1.56 -5.54
CA ARG A 189 5.79 -2.37 -5.42
C ARG A 189 5.94 -3.29 -4.23
N ALA A 190 4.83 -3.55 -3.55
CA ALA A 190 4.77 -4.59 -2.53
C ALA A 190 4.02 -5.81 -3.08
N TYR A 191 4.44 -6.99 -2.68
CA TYR A 191 3.79 -8.24 -3.05
C TYR A 191 3.45 -9.03 -1.80
N GLU A 192 2.30 -9.68 -1.83
CA GLU A 192 1.88 -10.63 -0.82
C GLU A 192 1.39 -11.90 -1.49
N ARG A 193 1.80 -13.06 -0.99
CA ARG A 193 1.20 -14.33 -1.38
C ARG A 193 -0.14 -14.49 -0.68
N LEU A 194 -1.17 -14.77 -1.46
CA LEU A 194 -2.49 -15.17 -1.01
C LEU A 194 -2.56 -16.70 -1.05
N GLU A 195 -3.00 -17.31 0.05
CA GLU A 195 -3.18 -18.77 0.13
C GLU A 195 -4.55 -19.12 0.76
N LYS A 196 -5.36 -19.87 0.02
CA LYS A 196 -6.62 -20.41 0.54
C LYS A 196 -6.38 -21.72 1.28
N GLN A 197 -7.31 -22.09 2.16
CA GLN A 197 -7.27 -23.38 2.89
C GLN A 197 -7.23 -24.61 1.97
N ASN A 198 -7.72 -24.50 0.73
CA ASN A 198 -7.67 -25.57 -0.27
C ASN A 198 -6.34 -25.62 -1.05
N GLY A 199 -5.33 -24.82 -0.68
CA GLY A 199 -4.02 -24.76 -1.32
C GLY A 199 -3.97 -23.89 -2.59
N GLN A 200 -5.07 -23.26 -3.01
CA GLN A 200 -5.04 -22.33 -4.14
C GLN A 200 -4.21 -21.09 -3.76
N ARG A 201 -3.29 -20.70 -4.65
CA ARG A 201 -2.39 -19.55 -4.45
C ARG A 201 -2.57 -18.48 -5.53
N ALA A 202 -2.30 -17.25 -5.14
CA ALA A 202 -2.18 -16.09 -6.03
C ALA A 202 -1.21 -15.07 -5.40
N ILE A 203 -0.79 -14.08 -6.16
CA ILE A 203 -0.02 -12.94 -5.66
C ILE A 203 -0.90 -11.70 -5.68
N LEU A 204 -1.00 -11.01 -4.54
CA LEU A 204 -1.50 -9.65 -4.46
C LEU A 204 -0.33 -8.71 -4.73
N MET A 205 -0.42 -7.94 -5.82
CA MET A 205 0.50 -6.84 -6.12
C MET A 205 -0.13 -5.52 -5.68
N ILE A 206 0.62 -4.75 -4.89
CA ILE A 206 0.24 -3.43 -4.37
C ILE A 206 1.20 -2.40 -4.96
N SER A 207 0.69 -1.60 -5.90
CA SER A 207 1.44 -0.57 -6.61
C SER A 207 0.55 0.64 -6.92
N PRO A 208 0.12 1.41 -5.90
CA PRO A 208 -0.65 2.64 -6.08
C PRO A 208 0.04 3.62 -7.04
N ALA A 209 -0.76 4.45 -7.72
CA ALA A 209 -0.24 5.50 -8.57
C ALA A 209 0.67 6.44 -7.78
N ARG A 210 1.85 6.74 -8.32
CA ARG A 210 2.82 7.63 -7.67
C ARG A 210 2.80 9.00 -8.32
N PRO A 211 2.91 10.07 -7.52
CA PRO A 211 3.16 11.38 -8.08
C PRO A 211 4.56 11.41 -8.69
N ASP A 212 4.70 12.21 -9.75
CA ASP A 212 6.00 12.52 -10.34
C ASP A 212 6.96 13.03 -9.27
N GLY A 213 8.20 12.54 -9.32
CA GLY A 213 9.28 13.08 -8.51
C GLY A 213 9.58 14.54 -8.88
N PRO A 214 10.40 15.26 -8.09
CA PRO A 214 10.79 16.62 -8.42
C PRO A 214 11.45 16.65 -9.81
N PRO A 215 11.27 17.74 -10.58
CA PRO A 215 11.88 17.86 -11.89
C PRO A 215 13.40 17.90 -11.76
N ILE A 216 14.09 16.99 -12.46
CA ILE A 216 15.56 16.90 -12.47
C ILE A 216 16.16 17.47 -13.75
N ARG A 217 15.43 17.42 -14.88
CA ARG A 217 15.92 17.90 -16.18
C ARG A 217 14.75 18.30 -17.08
N PHE A 218 14.83 19.48 -17.70
CA PHE A 218 13.80 20.03 -18.60
C PHE A 218 12.37 20.00 -18.03
N GLY A 219 12.23 20.20 -16.71
CA GLY A 219 10.93 20.13 -16.04
C GLY A 219 10.36 18.72 -15.87
N LYS A 220 11.12 17.66 -16.20
CA LYS A 220 10.71 16.25 -16.05
C LYS A 220 11.37 15.62 -14.83
N SER A 221 10.62 14.75 -14.16
CA SER A 221 11.10 13.86 -13.10
C SER A 221 12.03 12.78 -13.67
N TYR A 222 12.74 12.05 -12.78
CA TYR A 222 13.51 10.87 -13.21
C TYR A 222 12.61 9.79 -13.82
N SER A 223 11.46 9.47 -13.19
CA SER A 223 10.53 8.45 -13.69
C SER A 223 10.02 8.77 -15.10
N ALA A 224 9.70 10.04 -15.36
CA ALA A 224 9.23 10.49 -16.66
C ALA A 224 10.30 10.40 -17.76
N ILE A 225 11.58 10.61 -17.42
CA ILE A 225 12.70 10.49 -18.37
C ILE A 225 13.04 9.01 -18.60
N ALA A 226 13.19 8.24 -17.53
CA ALA A 226 13.52 6.80 -17.56
C ALA A 226 12.36 5.91 -18.01
N ARG A 227 11.17 6.48 -18.25
CA ARG A 227 9.94 5.77 -18.67
C ARG A 227 9.48 4.72 -17.66
N LEU A 228 9.70 4.97 -16.37
CA LEU A 228 9.29 4.05 -15.32
C LEU A 228 7.77 3.96 -15.20
N ALA A 229 7.28 2.78 -14.85
CA ALA A 229 5.86 2.57 -14.59
C ALA A 229 5.45 3.24 -13.27
N GLU A 230 4.53 4.19 -13.34
CA GLU A 230 4.05 4.96 -12.17
C GLU A 230 2.76 4.40 -11.55
N ASN A 231 2.12 3.45 -12.23
CA ASN A 231 0.92 2.75 -11.78
C ASN A 231 0.90 1.32 -12.35
N VAL A 232 -0.21 0.60 -12.16
CA VAL A 232 -0.36 -0.80 -12.58
C VAL A 232 -0.70 -1.00 -14.07
N VAL A 233 -1.09 0.05 -14.80
CA VAL A 233 -1.53 -0.05 -16.20
C VAL A 233 -0.43 -0.62 -17.11
N PRO A 234 0.83 -0.14 -17.07
CA PRO A 234 1.90 -0.74 -17.85
C PRO A 234 2.09 -2.23 -17.56
N PHE A 235 1.97 -2.65 -16.30
CA PHE A 235 2.12 -4.07 -15.93
C PHE A 235 1.02 -4.92 -16.57
N VAL A 236 -0.25 -4.50 -16.45
CA VAL A 236 -1.38 -5.22 -17.03
C VAL A 236 -1.25 -5.28 -18.56
N ALA A 237 -0.93 -4.15 -19.19
CA ALA A 237 -0.74 -4.06 -20.63
C ALA A 237 0.38 -5.00 -21.11
N MET A 238 1.55 -4.97 -20.48
CA MET A 238 2.67 -5.82 -20.88
C MET A 238 2.38 -7.30 -20.65
N SER A 239 1.74 -7.67 -19.53
CA SER A 239 1.34 -9.07 -19.32
C SER A 239 0.39 -9.57 -20.42
N GLN A 240 -0.62 -8.76 -20.77
CA GLN A 240 -1.56 -9.10 -21.83
C GLN A 240 -0.90 -9.17 -23.21
N GLY A 241 0.00 -8.22 -23.51
CA GLY A 241 0.77 -8.20 -24.74
C GLY A 241 1.64 -9.44 -24.92
N LEU A 242 2.39 -9.82 -23.87
CA LEU A 242 3.24 -11.01 -23.88
C LEU A 242 2.42 -12.31 -24.01
N ARG A 243 1.31 -12.43 -23.28
CA ARG A 243 0.40 -13.59 -23.39
C ARG A 243 -0.25 -13.67 -24.77
N GLY A 244 -0.56 -12.53 -25.39
CA GLY A 244 -1.05 -12.46 -26.77
C GLY A 244 -0.07 -13.01 -27.81
N LEU A 245 1.24 -13.02 -27.48
CA LEU A 245 2.29 -13.66 -28.27
C LEU A 245 2.52 -15.13 -27.91
N GLY A 246 1.72 -15.70 -27.00
CA GLY A 246 1.87 -17.08 -26.53
C GLY A 246 2.99 -17.28 -25.50
N LEU A 247 3.57 -16.20 -24.96
CA LEU A 247 4.55 -16.28 -23.89
C LEU A 247 3.87 -16.39 -22.52
N SER A 248 4.56 -17.01 -21.57
CA SER A 248 4.12 -17.02 -20.18
C SER A 248 4.38 -15.67 -19.53
N ALA A 249 3.31 -14.98 -19.14
CA ALA A 249 3.34 -13.83 -18.22
C ALA A 249 2.18 -13.96 -17.22
N PRO A 250 2.28 -13.34 -16.02
CA PRO A 250 1.31 -13.55 -14.96
C PRO A 250 -0.12 -13.22 -15.40
N GLU A 251 -1.02 -14.21 -15.33
CA GLU A 251 -2.43 -13.93 -15.54
C GLU A 251 -2.96 -12.96 -14.47
N VAL A 252 -3.80 -12.01 -14.87
CA VAL A 252 -4.42 -11.05 -13.95
C VAL A 252 -5.83 -11.52 -13.62
N TYR A 253 -6.02 -12.15 -12.47
CA TYR A 253 -7.31 -12.67 -12.02
C TYR A 253 -8.29 -11.58 -11.60
N ALA A 254 -7.79 -10.51 -10.97
CA ALA A 254 -8.60 -9.36 -10.57
C ALA A 254 -7.74 -8.10 -10.47
N LYS A 255 -8.39 -6.93 -10.57
CA LYS A 255 -7.70 -5.63 -10.51
C LYS A 255 -8.58 -4.52 -9.97
N ASP A 256 -7.94 -3.55 -9.34
CA ASP A 256 -8.43 -2.20 -9.07
C ASP A 256 -7.33 -1.23 -9.52
N ILE A 257 -7.49 -0.65 -10.72
CA ILE A 257 -6.45 0.15 -11.37
C ILE A 257 -6.21 1.45 -10.60
N ASP A 258 -7.28 2.10 -10.13
CA ASP A 258 -7.22 3.39 -9.42
C ASP A 258 -6.52 3.23 -8.06
N ALA A 259 -6.80 2.13 -7.35
CA ALA A 259 -6.10 1.80 -6.10
C ALA A 259 -4.70 1.20 -6.33
N GLY A 260 -4.37 0.81 -7.58
CA GLY A 260 -3.12 0.16 -7.94
C GLY A 260 -2.96 -1.24 -7.34
N LEU A 261 -4.04 -2.03 -7.35
CA LEU A 261 -4.08 -3.37 -6.78
C LEU A 261 -4.35 -4.41 -7.87
N LEU A 262 -3.57 -5.49 -7.90
CA LEU A 262 -3.79 -6.63 -8.79
C LEU A 262 -3.75 -7.94 -7.98
N ILE A 263 -4.62 -8.89 -8.33
CA ILE A 263 -4.48 -10.29 -7.94
C ILE A 263 -4.03 -11.03 -9.19
N ILE A 264 -2.82 -11.59 -9.15
CA ILE A 264 -2.17 -12.23 -10.29
C ILE A 264 -1.81 -13.68 -9.97
N GLU A 265 -1.54 -14.44 -11.02
CA GLU A 265 -1.02 -15.79 -10.95
C GLU A 265 0.27 -15.89 -10.12
N ASP A 266 0.34 -16.91 -9.26
CA ASP A 266 1.59 -17.29 -8.57
C ASP A 266 2.35 -18.29 -9.44
N LEU A 267 3.38 -17.80 -10.15
CA LEU A 267 4.23 -18.59 -11.04
C LEU A 267 5.15 -19.58 -10.28
N GLY A 268 5.07 -19.63 -8.95
CA GLY A 268 5.86 -20.50 -8.11
C GLY A 268 7.09 -19.82 -7.51
N GLY A 269 7.95 -20.62 -6.89
CA GLY A 269 9.12 -20.14 -6.15
C GLY A 269 10.47 -20.60 -6.71
N GLU A 270 10.47 -21.30 -7.85
CA GLU A 270 11.71 -21.81 -8.42
C GLU A 270 12.44 -20.72 -9.21
N GLY A 271 13.72 -20.49 -8.87
CA GLY A 271 14.54 -19.45 -9.51
C GLY A 271 15.27 -19.92 -10.78
N VAL A 272 16.15 -19.07 -11.32
CA VAL A 272 17.03 -19.44 -12.44
C VAL A 272 18.42 -19.92 -11.99
N VAL A 273 18.66 -19.95 -10.67
CA VAL A 273 19.90 -20.37 -10.02
C VAL A 273 19.55 -21.36 -8.91
N ASP A 274 20.40 -22.36 -8.68
CA ASP A 274 20.34 -23.29 -7.55
C ASP A 274 21.67 -23.34 -6.78
N GLY A 275 21.81 -24.30 -5.85
CA GLY A 275 23.02 -24.47 -5.05
C GLY A 275 24.29 -24.80 -5.84
N SER A 276 24.18 -25.16 -7.11
CA SER A 276 25.28 -25.44 -8.04
C SER A 276 25.58 -24.28 -9.00
N GLY A 277 24.76 -23.23 -9.01
CA GLY A 277 24.92 -22.05 -9.86
C GLY A 277 23.75 -21.87 -10.83
N PRO A 278 23.97 -21.16 -11.96
CA PRO A 278 22.94 -20.94 -12.97
C PRO A 278 22.41 -22.24 -13.57
N ILE A 279 21.09 -22.37 -13.66
CA ILE A 279 20.43 -23.51 -14.30
C ILE A 279 20.44 -23.25 -15.81
N VAL A 280 21.36 -23.91 -16.52
CA VAL A 280 21.68 -23.64 -17.94
C VAL A 280 20.44 -23.66 -18.82
N GLU A 281 19.57 -24.64 -18.65
CA GLU A 281 18.36 -24.82 -19.45
C GLU A 281 17.43 -23.60 -19.33
N ARG A 282 17.27 -23.04 -18.12
CA ARG A 282 16.42 -21.86 -17.90
C ARG A 282 17.00 -20.60 -18.55
N TYR A 283 18.32 -20.46 -18.56
CA TYR A 283 18.98 -19.35 -19.25
C TYR A 283 18.88 -19.45 -20.77
N LEU A 284 18.98 -20.66 -21.33
CA LEU A 284 18.78 -20.90 -22.76
C LEU A 284 17.33 -20.56 -23.17
N GLU A 285 16.34 -20.97 -22.38
CA GLU A 285 14.94 -20.60 -22.61
C GLU A 285 14.71 -19.09 -22.50
N ALA A 286 15.33 -18.42 -21.51
CA ALA A 286 15.25 -16.96 -21.38
C ALA A 286 15.86 -16.24 -22.60
N ALA A 287 17.02 -16.69 -23.07
CA ALA A 287 17.65 -16.15 -24.28
C ALA A 287 16.79 -16.41 -25.53
N GLY A 288 16.20 -17.60 -25.65
CA GLY A 288 15.27 -17.96 -26.71
C GLY A 288 14.02 -17.06 -26.72
N ALA A 289 13.43 -16.79 -25.55
CA ALA A 289 12.30 -15.90 -25.39
C ALA A 289 12.64 -14.45 -25.82
N LEU A 290 13.81 -13.94 -25.44
CA LEU A 290 14.27 -12.62 -25.87
C LEU A 290 14.47 -12.55 -27.40
N ALA A 291 15.09 -13.56 -28.01
CA ALA A 291 15.25 -13.63 -29.46
C ALA A 291 13.89 -13.70 -30.19
N TYR A 292 12.95 -14.48 -29.65
CA TYR A 292 11.59 -14.55 -30.17
C TYR A 292 10.88 -13.20 -30.11
N LEU A 293 10.96 -12.50 -28.97
CA LEU A 293 10.40 -11.16 -28.76
C LEU A 293 11.00 -10.12 -29.70
N HIS A 294 12.32 -10.16 -29.90
CA HIS A 294 13.03 -9.26 -30.81
C HIS A 294 12.57 -9.42 -32.26
N ALA A 295 12.19 -10.64 -32.67
CA ALA A 295 11.66 -10.91 -33.99
C ALA A 295 10.18 -10.49 -34.16
N GLN A 296 9.46 -10.17 -33.07
CA GLN A 296 8.08 -9.73 -33.14
C GLN A 296 7.98 -8.23 -33.42
N ARG A 297 6.91 -7.83 -34.11
CA ARG A 297 6.57 -6.41 -34.24
C ARG A 297 6.05 -5.87 -32.90
N LEU A 298 6.68 -4.82 -32.39
CA LEU A 298 6.17 -4.09 -31.23
C LEU A 298 4.93 -3.28 -31.63
N PRO A 299 3.77 -3.48 -31.00
CA PRO A 299 2.63 -2.61 -31.21
C PRO A 299 2.87 -1.25 -30.54
N VAL A 300 2.39 -0.17 -31.15
CA VAL A 300 2.47 1.17 -30.55
C VAL A 300 1.58 1.27 -29.31
N LYS A 301 0.48 0.50 -29.30
CA LYS A 301 -0.49 0.47 -28.23
C LYS A 301 -0.91 -0.95 -27.91
N ILE A 302 -1.14 -1.22 -26.63
CA ILE A 302 -1.73 -2.47 -26.15
C ILE A 302 -3.10 -2.14 -25.56
N ALA A 303 -4.13 -2.86 -25.99
CA ALA A 303 -5.46 -2.76 -25.38
C ALA A 303 -5.39 -3.31 -23.96
N VAL A 304 -5.93 -2.56 -22.99
CA VAL A 304 -5.98 -2.99 -21.60
C VAL A 304 -7.40 -3.42 -21.28
N GLU A 305 -7.57 -4.70 -20.90
CA GLU A 305 -8.87 -5.22 -20.51
C GLU A 305 -9.46 -4.38 -19.36
N GLY A 306 -10.77 -4.11 -19.36
CA GLY A 306 -11.40 -3.20 -18.40
C GLY A 306 -11.40 -1.72 -18.79
N GLY A 307 -10.78 -1.36 -19.92
CA GLY A 307 -10.92 -0.07 -20.58
C GLY A 307 -9.59 0.62 -20.86
N GLY A 308 -9.48 1.24 -22.04
CA GLY A 308 -8.35 2.07 -22.45
C GLY A 308 -7.30 1.36 -23.31
N GLU A 309 -6.34 2.15 -23.76
CA GLU A 309 -5.16 1.68 -24.50
C GLU A 309 -3.92 2.21 -23.77
N TYR A 310 -2.93 1.35 -23.57
CA TYR A 310 -1.62 1.75 -23.09
C TYR A 310 -0.71 2.02 -24.28
N GLN A 311 -0.23 3.26 -24.41
CA GLN A 311 0.80 3.60 -25.37
C GLN A 311 2.17 3.21 -24.80
N ILE A 312 2.88 2.32 -25.48
CA ILE A 312 4.22 1.92 -25.06
C ILE A 312 5.15 3.12 -25.27
N PRO A 313 5.78 3.66 -24.22
CA PRO A 313 6.69 4.77 -24.36
C PRO A 313 7.94 4.31 -25.14
N PRO A 314 8.47 5.13 -26.05
CA PRO A 314 9.74 4.81 -26.68
C PRO A 314 10.85 4.85 -25.64
N TYR A 315 11.72 3.85 -25.67
CA TYR A 315 12.96 3.85 -24.88
C TYR A 315 14.03 4.63 -25.67
N ASP A 316 13.91 5.95 -25.60
CA ASP A 316 14.69 6.90 -26.40
C ASP A 316 16.07 7.21 -25.82
N LEU A 317 16.83 8.06 -26.51
CA LEU A 317 18.18 8.45 -26.11
C LEU A 317 18.21 9.13 -24.74
N ASP A 318 17.15 9.84 -24.34
CA ASP A 318 17.09 10.49 -23.03
C ASP A 318 16.91 9.43 -21.93
N ALA A 319 16.05 8.43 -22.15
CA ALA A 319 15.86 7.29 -21.25
C ALA A 319 17.17 6.49 -21.08
N LEU A 320 17.86 6.21 -22.19
CA LEU A 320 19.15 5.51 -22.16
C LEU A 320 20.22 6.31 -21.40
N LEU A 321 20.32 7.62 -21.65
CA LEU A 321 21.36 8.45 -21.04
C LEU A 321 21.12 8.70 -19.55
N ILE A 322 19.87 8.82 -19.11
CA ILE A 322 19.59 9.03 -17.67
C ILE A 322 19.97 7.79 -16.85
N GLU A 323 19.81 6.58 -17.39
CA GLU A 323 20.25 5.34 -16.75
C GLU A 323 21.79 5.24 -16.69
N VAL A 324 22.46 5.57 -17.79
CA VAL A 324 23.93 5.64 -17.83
C VAL A 324 24.50 6.63 -16.80
N GLU A 325 23.79 7.73 -16.57
CA GLU A 325 24.17 8.78 -15.63
C GLU A 325 24.14 8.30 -14.16
N LEU A 326 23.39 7.25 -13.83
CA LEU A 326 23.39 6.65 -12.49
C LEU A 326 24.78 6.23 -12.03
N LEU A 327 25.68 5.84 -12.95
CA LEU A 327 27.05 5.50 -12.60
C LEU A 327 27.77 6.69 -11.95
N VAL A 328 27.68 7.86 -12.56
CA VAL A 328 28.40 9.06 -12.11
C VAL A 328 27.68 9.78 -10.98
N ASP A 329 26.35 9.78 -10.98
CA ASP A 329 25.55 10.55 -10.01
C ASP A 329 25.20 9.75 -8.76
N TRP A 330 24.90 8.47 -8.91
CA TRP A 330 24.49 7.62 -7.79
C TRP A 330 25.62 6.71 -7.32
N TYR A 331 26.24 5.95 -8.21
CA TYR A 331 27.22 4.93 -7.80
C TYR A 331 28.52 5.54 -7.28
N LEU A 332 29.11 6.52 -7.95
CA LEU A 332 30.32 7.19 -7.45
C LEU A 332 30.07 7.88 -6.11
N THR A 333 28.95 8.59 -5.98
CA THR A 333 28.54 9.24 -4.72
C THR A 333 28.44 8.21 -3.59
N ARG A 334 27.82 7.05 -3.84
CA ARG A 334 27.76 5.95 -2.88
C ARG A 334 29.15 5.45 -2.48
N GLN A 335 30.10 5.43 -3.42
CA GLN A 335 31.50 5.07 -3.17
C GLN A 335 32.35 6.24 -2.59
N LYS A 336 31.71 7.37 -2.25
CA LYS A 336 32.39 8.60 -1.78
C LYS A 336 33.42 9.13 -2.78
N ALA A 337 33.21 8.85 -4.06
CA ALA A 337 33.97 9.38 -5.17
C ALA A 337 33.16 10.46 -5.90
N SER A 338 33.85 11.34 -6.61
CA SER A 338 33.21 12.33 -7.47
C SER A 338 34.03 12.55 -8.74
N VAL A 339 33.35 13.02 -9.78
CA VAL A 339 33.97 13.44 -11.03
C VAL A 339 33.71 14.93 -11.25
N SER A 340 34.63 15.61 -11.92
CA SER A 340 34.42 17.01 -12.29
C SER A 340 33.26 17.12 -13.30
N SER A 341 32.59 18.28 -13.34
CA SER A 341 31.53 18.54 -14.30
C SER A 341 32.00 18.36 -15.76
N GLY A 342 33.26 18.68 -16.04
CA GLY A 342 33.88 18.46 -17.35
C GLY A 342 34.02 16.97 -17.69
N ALA A 343 34.51 16.15 -16.75
CA ALA A 343 34.62 14.71 -16.95
C ALA A 343 33.24 14.05 -17.12
N LYS A 344 32.24 14.48 -16.33
CA LYS A 344 30.85 14.04 -16.48
C LYS A 344 30.29 14.38 -17.87
N ALA A 345 30.51 15.60 -18.35
CA ALA A 345 30.06 16.01 -19.69
C ALA A 345 30.71 15.18 -20.81
N ILE A 346 32.01 14.89 -20.70
CA ILE A 346 32.73 14.02 -21.64
C ILE A 346 32.13 12.61 -21.62
N PHE A 347 31.94 12.03 -20.43
CA PHE A 347 31.34 10.71 -20.25
C PHE A 347 29.97 10.59 -20.93
N LEU A 348 29.06 11.55 -20.66
CA LEU A 348 27.73 11.55 -21.26
C LEU A 348 27.76 11.76 -22.78
N ASN A 349 28.68 12.57 -23.29
CA ASN A 349 28.83 12.77 -24.75
C ASN A 349 29.34 11.51 -25.46
N LEU A 350 30.28 10.78 -24.87
CA LEU A 350 30.75 9.51 -25.41
C LEU A 350 29.62 8.48 -25.49
N TRP A 351 28.83 8.35 -24.41
CA TRP A 351 27.65 7.48 -24.41
C TRP A 351 26.58 7.93 -25.40
N ARG A 352 26.35 9.25 -25.53
CA ARG A 352 25.42 9.78 -26.53
C ARG A 352 25.82 9.36 -27.95
N GLN A 353 27.10 9.47 -28.29
CA GLN A 353 27.63 9.05 -29.59
C GLN A 353 27.47 7.54 -29.80
N ALA A 354 27.71 6.74 -28.76
CA ALA A 354 27.56 5.28 -28.86
C ALA A 354 26.09 4.83 -28.99
N LEU A 355 25.15 5.59 -28.42
CA LEU A 355 23.75 5.20 -28.30
C LEU A 355 22.82 5.85 -29.33
N VAL A 356 23.28 6.85 -30.10
CA VAL A 356 22.43 7.56 -31.06
C VAL A 356 21.88 6.63 -32.14
N ASP A 357 22.70 5.73 -32.67
CA ASP A 357 22.28 4.79 -33.71
C ASP A 357 21.35 3.71 -33.13
N VAL A 358 21.62 3.29 -31.89
CA VAL A 358 20.77 2.34 -31.15
C VAL A 358 19.39 2.94 -30.89
N ALA A 359 19.32 4.19 -30.43
CA ALA A 359 18.08 4.90 -30.17
C ALA A 359 17.28 5.21 -31.46
N GLY A 360 17.96 5.25 -32.62
CA GLY A 360 17.34 5.42 -33.93
C GLY A 360 16.87 4.12 -34.59
N ALA A 361 17.20 2.96 -34.03
CA ALA A 361 16.80 1.67 -34.57
C ALA A 361 15.28 1.43 -34.40
N ALA A 362 14.73 0.49 -35.17
CA ALA A 362 13.33 0.12 -35.03
C ALA A 362 13.08 -0.48 -33.62
N PRO A 363 12.05 -0.01 -32.89
CA PRO A 363 11.80 -0.50 -31.55
C PRO A 363 11.30 -1.95 -31.58
N THR A 364 11.80 -2.74 -30.65
CA THR A 364 11.40 -4.14 -30.44
C THR A 364 10.84 -4.33 -29.04
N TRP A 365 10.37 -5.53 -28.72
CA TRP A 365 9.92 -5.87 -27.37
C TRP A 365 11.05 -5.97 -26.33
N THR A 366 12.30 -6.05 -26.78
CA THR A 366 13.51 -6.21 -25.95
C THR A 366 14.33 -4.94 -25.88
#